data_AF-A0A926VZW2-F1
#
_entry.id   AF-A0A926VZW2-F1
#
_cell.length_a   1.000
_cell.length_b   1.000
_cell.length_c   1.000
_cell.angle_alpha   90.00
_cell.angle_beta   90.00
_cell.angle_gamma   90.00
#
_symmetry.space_group_name_H-M   'P 1'
#
loop_
_entity.id
_entity.type
_entity.pdbx_description
1 polymer ?
#
loop_
_entity_poly.entity_id
_entity_poly.type
_entity_poly.pdbx_seq_one_letter_code
_entity_poly.pdbx_strand_id
1 'polypeptide(L)' 'MIYPIASLLMCFIAFGQEFIKFTNGKEILVETVWGWEWERVLEYAMSELKFLYFGSTLK' A
#
# COMPACT_ATOMS: atom_id res chain seq x y z
N MET A 1 -7.86 -15.97 -7.60
CA MET A 1 -6.82 -15.32 -6.75
C MET A 1 -7.49 -14.11 -6.13
N ILE A 2 -8.02 -14.23 -4.92
CA ILE A 2 -8.66 -13.11 -4.22
C ILE A 2 -7.50 -12.26 -3.71
N TYR A 3 -7.20 -11.14 -4.37
CA TYR A 3 -6.27 -10.16 -3.83
C TYR A 3 -6.86 -9.73 -2.49
N PRO A 4 -6.17 -9.95 -1.37
CA PRO A 4 -6.73 -9.57 -0.11
C PRO A 4 -6.82 -8.05 -0.15
N ILE A 5 -8.06 -7.55 -0.13
CA ILE A 5 -8.42 -6.16 0.19
C ILE A 5 -7.72 -5.67 1.48
N ALA A 6 -7.09 -6.58 2.24
CA ALA A 6 -6.20 -6.36 3.36
C ALA A 6 -4.94 -5.50 3.10
N SER A 7 -4.79 -4.84 1.96
CA SER A 7 -3.76 -3.79 1.83
C SER A 7 -4.30 -2.42 2.19
N LEU A 8 -5.58 -2.12 2.01
CA LEU A 8 -6.15 -0.79 2.23
C LEU A 8 -6.79 -0.72 3.62
N LEU A 9 -6.21 0.06 4.54
CA LEU A 9 -6.71 0.14 5.91
C LEU A 9 -7.72 1.29 6.08
N MET A 10 -7.40 2.48 5.55
CA MET A 10 -8.20 3.68 5.81
C MET A 10 -7.84 4.84 4.86
N CYS A 11 -8.85 5.59 4.41
CA CYS A 11 -8.65 6.90 3.78
C CYS A 11 -8.92 7.99 4.83
N PHE A 12 -8.02 8.96 4.99
CA PHE A 12 -8.19 10.03 5.97
C PHE A 12 -7.67 11.38 5.44
N ILE A 13 -8.21 12.46 5.99
CA ILE A 13 -7.80 13.83 5.67
C ILE A 13 -6.82 14.31 6.74
N ALA A 14 -5.62 14.72 6.33
CA ALA A 14 -4.67 15.41 7.19
C ALA A 14 -4.19 16.68 6.49
N PHE A 15 -4.20 17.81 7.19
CA PHE A 15 -3.73 19.11 6.66
C PHE A 15 -4.40 19.52 5.34
N GLY A 16 -5.66 19.14 5.12
CA GLY A 16 -6.40 19.42 3.88
C GLY A 16 -6.09 18.50 2.71
N GLN A 17 -5.29 17.45 2.91
CA GLN A 17 -4.95 16.46 1.89
C GLN A 17 -5.50 15.09 2.27
N GLU A 18 -5.92 14.32 1.26
CA GLU A 18 -6.44 12.96 1.43
C GLU A 18 -5.31 11.94 1.27
N PHE A 19 -5.22 11.00 2.21
CA PHE A 19 -4.22 9.94 2.21
C PHE A 19 -4.88 8.57 2.31
N ILE A 20 -4.29 7.60 1.63
CA ILE A 20 -4.56 6.17 1.76
C ILE A 20 -3.49 5.58 2.66
N LYS A 21 -3.91 4.99 3.78
CA LYS A 21 -3.05 4.20 4.66
C LYS A 21 -3.17 2.72 4.36
N PHE A 22 -2.01 2.09 4.19
CA PHE A 22 -1.92 0.65 4.00
C PHE A 22 -1.67 -0.09 5.33
N THR A 23 -2.03 -1.37 5.38
CA THR A 23 -1.86 -2.23 6.57
C THR A 23 -0.41 -2.38 7.02
N ASN A 24 0.56 -2.18 6.12
CA ASN A 24 1.98 -2.17 6.45
C ASN A 24 2.49 -0.81 6.96
N GLY A 25 1.59 0.15 7.22
CA GLY A 25 1.95 1.47 7.73
C GLY A 25 2.40 2.46 6.66
N LYS A 26 2.46 2.06 5.38
CA LYS A 26 2.71 2.99 4.28
C LYS A 26 1.53 3.93 4.07
N GLU A 27 1.83 5.11 3.59
CA GLU A 27 0.84 6.14 3.30
C GLU A 27 1.12 6.73 1.92
N ILE A 28 0.06 6.98 1.15
CA ILE A 28 0.15 7.61 -0.17
C ILE A 28 -0.97 8.65 -0.30
N LEU A 29 -0.68 9.77 -0.96
CA LEU A 29 -1.69 10.77 -1.27
C LEU A 29 -2.70 10.21 -2.27
N VAL A 30 -3.99 10.46 -2.04
CA VAL A 30 -5.06 10.11 -2.98
C VAL A 30 -4.83 10.77 -4.34
N GLU A 31 -4.34 12.00 -4.37
CA GLU A 31 -3.95 12.70 -5.60
C GLU A 31 -2.87 11.94 -6.38
N THR A 32 -1.89 11.36 -5.68
CA THR A 32 -0.85 10.54 -6.33
C THR A 32 -1.43 9.24 -6.87
N VAL A 33 -2.34 8.60 -6.13
CA VAL A 33 -3.05 7.39 -6.58
C VAL A 33 -3.89 7.67 -7.82
N TRP A 34 -4.53 8.83 -7.91
CA TRP A 34 -5.35 9.20 -9.06
C TRP A 34 -4.56 9.28 -10.37
N GLY A 35 -3.28 9.66 -10.28
CA GLY A 35 -2.37 9.67 -11.43
C GLY A 35 -1.74 8.32 -11.76
N TRP A 36 -2.03 7.27 -10.99
CA TRP A 36 -1.41 5.94 -11.12
C TRP A 36 -2.43 4.89 -11.55
N GLU A 37 -1.95 3.85 -12.22
CA GLU A 37 -2.73 2.63 -12.43
C GLU A 37 -2.83 1.83 -11.12
N TRP A 38 -3.95 1.14 -10.90
CA TRP A 38 -4.21 0.41 -9.65
C TRP A 38 -3.16 -0.67 -9.36
N GLU A 39 -2.61 -1.30 -10.40
CA GLU A 39 -1.51 -2.25 -10.33
C GLU A 39 -0.28 -1.64 -9.65
N ARG A 40 0.05 -0.40 -9.99
CA ARG A 40 1.19 0.33 -9.41
C ARG A 40 0.97 0.69 -7.95
N VAL A 41 -0.27 1.04 -7.61
CA VAL A 41 -0.68 1.31 -6.22
C VAL A 41 -0.55 0.05 -5.38
N LEU A 42 -0.95 -1.11 -5.93
CA LEU A 42 -0.78 -2.41 -5.30
C LEU A 42 0.70 -2.79 -5.16
N GLU A 43 1.53 -2.57 -6.17
CA GLU A 43 2.98 -2.80 -6.08
C GLU A 43 3.63 -1.97 -4.97
N TYR A 44 3.27 -0.70 -4.86
CA TYR A 44 3.74 0.18 -3.78
C TYR A 44 3.34 -0.35 -2.40
N ALA A 45 2.08 -0.75 -2.25
CA ALA A 45 1.57 -1.35 -1.02
C ALA A 45 2.30 -2.65 -0.67
N MET A 46 2.65 -3.47 -1.66
CA MET A 46 3.26 -4.79 -1.45
C MET A 46 4.80 -4.79 -1.37
N SER A 47 5.48 -3.70 -1.73
CA SER A 47 6.94 -3.74 -1.91
C SER A 47 7.74 -4.03 -0.63
N GLU A 48 7.16 -3.82 0.56
CA GLU A 48 7.82 -4.17 1.83
C GLU A 48 7.43 -5.54 2.41
N LEU A 49 6.28 -6.09 2.00
CA LEU A 49 5.93 -7.47 2.36
C LEU A 49 6.90 -8.47 1.70
N LYS A 50 7.51 -8.10 0.56
CA LYS A 50 8.53 -8.92 -0.10
C LYS A 50 9.75 -9.20 0.80
N PHE A 51 10.18 -8.26 1.64
CA PHE A 51 11.33 -8.49 2.53
C PHE A 51 11.02 -9.46 3.67
N LEU A 52 9.80 -9.42 4.22
CA LEU A 52 9.39 -10.31 5.32
C LEU A 52 9.11 -11.75 4.86
N TYR A 53 8.53 -11.92 3.66
CA TYR A 53 8.22 -13.25 3.13
C TYR A 53 9.40 -13.93 2.42
N PHE A 54 10.32 -13.20 1.78
CA PHE A 54 11.49 -13.80 1.13
C PHE A 54 12.77 -13.76 1.98
N GLY A 55 12.86 -12.90 3.00
CA GLY A 55 14.01 -12.82 3.91
C GLY A 55 14.08 -13.93 4.97
N SER A 56 13.04 -14.75 5.11
CA SER A 56 13.00 -15.89 6.03
C SER A 56 13.38 -17.23 5.38
N THR A 57 13.71 -17.24 4.08
CA THR A 57 14.16 -18.43 3.32
C THR A 57 15.66 -18.40 3.00
N LEU A 58 16.47 -17.75 3.84
CA LEU A 58 17.92 -17.90 3.85
C LEU A 58 18.38 -18.07 5.31
N LYS A 59 18.14 -19.26 5.84
CA LYS A 59 18.91 -19.86 6.93
C LYS A 59 19.30 -21.27 6.54
#